data_AF-A0AAD4GGD7-F1
#
_entry.id   AF-A0AAD4GGD7-F1
#
_cell.length_a   1.000
_cell.length_b   1.000
_cell.length_c   1.000
_cell.angle_alpha   90.00
_cell.angle_beta   90.00
_cell.angle_gamma   90.00
#
_symmetry.space_group_name_H-M   'P 1'
#
loop_
_entity.id
_entity.type
_entity.pdbx_description
1 polymer ?
#
loop_
_entity_poly.entity_id
_entity_poly.type
_entity_poly.pdbx_seq_one_letter_code
_entity_poly.pdbx_strand_id
1 'polypeptide(L)'
;ICHSCFYDIKAAKLPSSALANNLWVGDVPAELSVLSLPEQVLVSRYYAASYIVKLYPRSRGSGSSSGQMFNNALRGNVASYRMNTADIASMIEGDLLPHHPNILAATIGITLVGAKNVPDRCLPGFLRVSCQCVRDALVFLKNNNPFYQHVQISEENLLLLPDDNVPRQL
;
A
#
# COMPACT_ATOMS: atom_id res chain seq x y z
N ILE A 1 -21.16 24.89 -0.27
CA ILE A 1 -19.95 25.71 -0.53
C ILE A 1 -19.74 26.59 0.70
N CYS A 2 -18.53 26.63 1.30
CA CYS A 2 -18.27 27.48 2.47
C CYS A 2 -18.14 28.97 2.08
N HIS A 3 -18.17 29.86 3.06
CA HIS A 3 -18.17 31.31 2.81
C HIS A 3 -16.92 31.80 2.04
N SER A 4 -15.74 31.26 2.34
CA SER A 4 -14.50 31.60 1.63
C SER A 4 -14.52 31.14 0.17
N CYS A 5 -14.90 29.88 -0.10
CA CYS A 5 -15.02 29.37 -1.47
C CYS A 5 -16.06 30.16 -2.28
N PHE A 6 -17.16 30.58 -1.65
CA PHE A 6 -18.18 31.39 -2.33
C PHE A 6 -17.66 32.79 -2.70
N TYR A 7 -16.86 33.40 -1.82
CA TYR A 7 -16.21 34.67 -2.10
C TYR A 7 -15.19 34.57 -3.23
N ASP A 8 -14.36 33.51 -3.23
CA ASP A 8 -13.41 33.23 -4.32
C ASP A 8 -14.15 33.06 -5.66
N ILE A 9 -15.23 32.27 -5.69
CA ILE A 9 -16.04 32.08 -6.92
C ILE A 9 -16.65 33.41 -7.39
N LYS A 10 -17.18 34.24 -6.49
CA LYS A 10 -17.70 35.57 -6.83
C LYS A 10 -16.64 36.50 -7.39
N ALA A 11 -15.40 36.36 -6.92
CA ALA A 11 -14.24 37.10 -7.42
C ALA A 11 -13.62 36.46 -8.68
N ALA A 12 -14.29 35.49 -9.32
CA ALA A 12 -13.79 34.71 -10.46
C ALA A 12 -12.42 34.04 -10.19
N LYS A 13 -12.14 33.70 -8.93
CA LYS A 13 -10.94 33.01 -8.48
C LYS A 13 -11.27 31.56 -8.14
N LEU A 14 -10.36 30.65 -8.50
CA LEU A 14 -10.50 29.24 -8.14
C LEU A 14 -10.29 29.06 -6.63
N PRO A 15 -11.25 28.45 -5.90
CA PRO A 15 -11.07 28.17 -4.49
C PRO A 15 -9.86 27.26 -4.25
N SER A 16 -9.12 27.51 -3.17
CA SER A 16 -7.88 26.78 -2.87
C SER A 16 -8.08 25.26 -2.71
N SER A 17 -9.24 24.84 -2.21
CA SER A 17 -9.60 23.43 -2.01
C SER A 17 -10.51 22.87 -3.12
N ALA A 18 -10.68 23.59 -4.22
CA ALA A 18 -11.43 23.06 -5.36
C ALA A 18 -10.66 21.89 -6.00
N LEU A 19 -11.37 20.84 -6.43
CA LEU A 19 -10.77 19.71 -7.15
C LEU A 19 -10.00 20.16 -8.41
N ALA A 20 -10.53 21.17 -9.11
CA ALA A 20 -9.89 21.80 -10.26
C ALA A 20 -8.57 22.53 -9.94
N ASN A 21 -8.21 22.70 -8.65
CA ASN A 21 -6.95 23.32 -8.23
C ASN A 21 -5.81 22.30 -8.17
N ASN A 22 -5.66 21.47 -9.20
CA ASN A 22 -4.71 20.35 -9.27
C ASN A 22 -4.84 19.34 -8.12
N LEU A 23 -5.98 19.31 -7.44
CA LEU A 23 -6.28 18.34 -6.37
C LEU A 23 -6.95 17.07 -6.92
N TRP A 24 -7.35 17.08 -8.19
CA TRP A 24 -7.81 15.90 -8.92
C TRP A 24 -6.72 15.43 -9.89
N VAL A 25 -6.23 14.22 -9.68
CA VAL A 25 -5.16 13.59 -10.46
C VAL A 25 -5.71 12.83 -11.69
N GLY A 26 -7.03 12.81 -11.89
CA GLY A 26 -7.70 11.97 -12.89
C GLY A 26 -8.11 10.61 -12.34
N ASP A 27 -8.43 9.69 -13.26
CA ASP A 27 -8.71 8.30 -12.93
C ASP A 27 -7.41 7.54 -12.64
N VAL A 28 -7.50 6.54 -11.76
CA VAL A 28 -6.34 5.68 -11.44
C VAL A 28 -6.17 4.66 -12.57
N PRO A 29 -4.99 4.56 -13.21
CA PRO A 29 -4.69 3.56 -14.23
C PRO A 29 -4.90 2.13 -13.73
N ALA A 30 -5.22 1.21 -14.65
CA ALA A 30 -5.55 -0.18 -14.31
C ALA A 30 -4.41 -0.86 -13.53
N GLU A 31 -3.17 -0.65 -13.98
CA GLU A 31 -1.93 -1.18 -13.40
C GLU A 31 -1.71 -0.74 -11.95
N LEU A 32 -2.19 0.45 -11.59
CA LEU A 32 -2.08 1.00 -10.23
C LEU A 32 -3.31 0.67 -9.38
N SER A 33 -4.48 0.52 -9.99
CA SER A 33 -5.75 0.27 -9.30
C SER A 33 -5.83 -1.10 -8.61
N VAL A 34 -5.04 -2.06 -9.10
CA VAL A 34 -5.01 -3.44 -8.60
C VAL A 34 -4.01 -3.64 -7.45
N LEU A 35 -3.15 -2.65 -7.18
CA LEU A 35 -2.05 -2.81 -6.24
C LEU A 35 -2.54 -2.96 -4.79
N SER A 36 -2.05 -3.99 -4.13
CA SER A 36 -2.21 -4.21 -2.70
C SER A 36 -1.43 -3.18 -1.86
N LEU A 37 -1.64 -3.16 -0.54
CA LEU A 37 -0.91 -2.24 0.34
C LEU A 37 0.62 -2.43 0.24
N PRO A 38 1.18 -3.65 0.40
CA PRO A 38 2.61 -3.84 0.23
C PRO A 38 3.09 -3.59 -1.21
N GLU A 39 2.28 -3.85 -2.25
CA GLU A 39 2.67 -3.52 -3.63
C GLU A 39 2.77 -2.02 -3.86
N GLN A 40 1.83 -1.23 -3.33
CA GLN A 40 1.90 0.24 -3.35
C GLN A 40 3.16 0.75 -2.66
N VAL A 41 3.53 0.14 -1.53
CA VAL A 41 4.77 0.46 -0.80
C VAL A 41 5.99 0.12 -1.66
N LEU A 42 6.03 -1.04 -2.34
CA LEU A 42 7.17 -1.45 -3.17
C LEU A 42 7.40 -0.59 -4.41
N VAL A 43 6.33 -0.02 -4.99
CA VAL A 43 6.45 0.90 -6.14
C VAL A 43 6.67 2.36 -5.72
N SER A 44 6.65 2.66 -4.41
CA SER A 44 6.80 4.02 -3.91
C SER A 44 8.26 4.47 -3.85
N ARG A 45 8.52 5.68 -4.33
CA ARG A 45 9.82 6.37 -4.15
C ARG A 45 9.97 7.01 -2.77
N TYR A 46 8.86 7.47 -2.20
CA TYR A 46 8.84 8.25 -0.98
C TYR A 46 7.84 7.66 0.00
N TYR A 47 8.25 7.56 1.26
CA TYR A 47 7.49 6.89 2.30
C TYR A 47 7.11 7.94 3.36
N ALA A 48 5.86 8.38 3.33
CA ALA A 48 5.36 9.42 4.23
C ALA A 48 4.75 8.86 5.53
N ALA A 49 4.38 7.58 5.53
CA ALA A 49 3.63 6.96 6.61
C ALA A 49 4.00 5.49 6.82
N SER A 50 3.97 5.08 8.09
CA SER A 50 3.95 3.66 8.49
C SER A 50 2.52 3.20 8.72
N TYR A 51 2.21 1.98 8.33
CA TYR A 51 0.88 1.38 8.42
C TYR A 51 0.85 0.33 9.54
N ILE A 52 0.01 0.55 10.55
CA ILE A 52 -0.24 -0.42 11.61
C ILE A 52 -1.60 -1.07 11.37
N VAL A 53 -1.58 -2.34 10.98
CA VAL A 53 -2.75 -3.15 10.69
C VAL A 53 -3.09 -4.01 11.91
N LYS A 54 -4.15 -3.66 12.63
CA LYS A 54 -4.64 -4.45 13.76
C LYS A 54 -5.74 -5.40 13.28
N LEU A 55 -5.51 -6.70 13.41
CA LEU A 55 -6.47 -7.73 13.02
C LEU A 55 -7.03 -8.44 14.25
N TYR A 56 -8.33 -8.69 14.21
CA TYR A 56 -9.11 -9.34 15.25
C TYR A 56 -9.85 -10.54 14.65
N PRO A 57 -9.93 -11.69 15.36
CA PRO A 57 -10.77 -12.79 14.92
C PRO A 57 -12.24 -12.37 14.93
N ARG A 58 -12.95 -12.63 13.83
CA ARG A 58 -14.41 -12.55 13.81
C ARG A 58 -14.94 -13.74 14.59
N SER A 59 -15.41 -13.50 15.81
CA SER A 59 -16.12 -14.52 16.59
C SER A 59 -17.38 -14.93 15.83
N ARG A 60 -17.38 -16.13 15.23
CA ARG A 60 -18.62 -16.80 14.82
C ARG A 60 -19.03 -17.67 16.01
N GLY A 61 -20.15 -17.30 16.63
CA GLY A 61 -20.73 -18.09 17.71
C GLY A 61 -20.86 -19.56 17.28
N SER A 62 -20.42 -20.45 18.17
CA SER A 62 -20.81 -21.86 18.31
C SER A 62 -21.46 -22.51 17.07
N GLY A 63 -20.70 -23.31 16.34
CA GLY A 63 -21.27 -24.26 15.39
C GLY A 63 -20.30 -24.64 14.28
N SER A 64 -19.83 -25.88 14.34
CA SER A 64 -19.19 -26.65 13.27
C SER A 64 -19.36 -26.07 11.85
N SER A 65 -18.25 -25.86 11.13
CA SER A 65 -18.17 -26.03 9.67
C SER A 65 -16.72 -25.91 9.19
N SER A 66 -16.11 -27.06 8.94
CA SER A 66 -15.44 -27.39 7.67
C SER A 66 -14.56 -26.31 7.04
N GLY A 67 -13.25 -26.54 7.12
CA GLY A 67 -12.12 -26.20 6.24
C GLY A 67 -12.16 -25.25 5.02
N GLN A 68 -13.25 -24.54 4.69
CA GLN A 68 -13.42 -23.90 3.37
C GLN A 68 -14.03 -22.47 3.39
N MET A 69 -14.14 -21.78 4.53
CA MET A 69 -14.66 -20.40 4.55
C MET A 69 -13.75 -19.42 5.30
N PHE A 70 -12.45 -19.39 4.97
CA PHE A 70 -11.44 -18.56 5.66
C PHE A 70 -11.27 -17.13 5.13
N ASN A 71 -11.87 -16.77 3.98
CA ASN A 71 -11.67 -15.46 3.35
C ASN A 71 -12.21 -14.26 4.15
N ASN A 72 -12.86 -14.49 5.29
CA ASN A 72 -13.51 -13.47 6.11
C ASN A 72 -13.28 -13.66 7.62
N ALA A 73 -12.24 -14.40 8.03
CA ALA A 73 -12.00 -14.77 9.43
C ALA A 73 -11.49 -13.61 10.30
N LEU A 74 -10.89 -12.58 9.69
CA LEU A 74 -10.31 -11.44 10.41
C LEU A 74 -11.04 -10.14 10.04
N ARG A 75 -11.32 -9.32 11.05
CA ARG A 75 -11.71 -7.91 10.89
C ARG A 75 -10.59 -7.06 11.43
N GLY A 76 -10.24 -5.95 10.76
CA GLY A 76 -9.17 -5.11 11.24
C GLY A 76 -9.36 -3.63 10.96
N ASN A 77 -8.51 -2.85 11.62
CA ASN A 77 -8.34 -1.43 11.38
C ASN A 77 -6.92 -1.18 10.89
N VAL A 78 -6.76 -0.22 9.99
CA VAL A 78 -5.46 0.30 9.56
C VAL A 78 -5.29 1.70 10.16
N ALA A 79 -4.21 1.92 10.88
CA ALA A 79 -3.83 3.23 11.38
C ALA A 79 -2.50 3.64 10.74
N SER A 80 -2.48 4.83 10.13
CA SER A 80 -1.28 5.40 9.52
C SER A 80 -0.62 6.38 10.48
N TYR A 81 0.68 6.24 10.68
CA TYR A 81 1.49 7.08 11.56
C TYR A 81 2.58 7.79 10.77
N ARG A 82 3.06 8.94 11.28
CA ARG A 82 4.27 9.57 10.74
C ARG A 82 5.43 8.60 10.89
N MET A 83 6.10 8.36 9.78
CA MET A 83 7.22 7.45 9.70
C MET A 83 8.50 8.10 10.23
N ASN A 84 9.38 7.32 10.87
CA ASN A 84 10.74 7.77 11.15
C ASN A 84 11.53 7.76 9.84
N THR A 85 11.62 8.92 9.18
CA THR A 85 12.28 9.05 7.87
C THR A 85 13.78 8.76 7.94
N ALA A 86 14.42 8.93 9.10
CA ALA A 86 15.86 8.67 9.25
C ALA A 86 16.18 7.17 9.13
N ASP A 87 15.34 6.31 9.71
CA ASP A 87 15.57 4.87 9.74
C ASP A 87 15.36 4.21 8.36
N ILE A 88 14.49 4.80 7.54
CA ILE A 88 14.15 4.28 6.21
C ILE A 88 14.99 4.93 5.11
N ALA A 89 15.56 6.11 5.34
CA ALA A 89 16.42 6.77 4.36
C ALA A 89 17.53 5.85 3.84
N SER A 90 18.18 5.10 4.72
CA SER A 90 19.23 4.12 4.37
C SER A 90 18.73 2.91 3.59
N MET A 91 17.44 2.57 3.69
CA MET A 91 16.81 1.48 2.95
C MET A 91 16.39 1.86 1.53
N ILE A 92 16.32 3.17 1.24
CA ILE A 92 15.76 3.71 -0.01
C ILE A 92 16.79 4.51 -0.81
N GLU A 93 18.08 4.36 -0.50
CA GLU A 93 19.16 5.04 -1.23
C GLU A 93 19.23 4.56 -2.68
N GLY A 94 19.27 5.53 -3.61
CA GLY A 94 19.38 5.31 -5.04
C GLY A 94 18.05 5.30 -5.80
N ASP A 95 18.14 5.01 -7.09
CA ASP A 95 16.99 5.01 -8.02
C ASP A 95 16.51 3.59 -8.37
N LEU A 96 16.85 2.61 -7.53
CA LEU A 96 16.53 1.20 -7.75
C LEU A 96 15.17 0.85 -7.12
N LEU A 97 14.21 0.37 -7.92
CA LEU A 97 12.91 -0.11 -7.46
C LEU A 97 12.57 -1.51 -8.00
N PRO A 98 11.82 -2.34 -7.28
CA PRO A 98 11.46 -2.14 -5.88
C PRO A 98 12.71 -2.18 -5.00
N HIS A 99 12.68 -1.46 -3.87
CA HIS A 99 13.70 -1.62 -2.84
C HIS A 99 13.64 -3.03 -2.25
N HIS A 100 14.65 -3.39 -1.44
CA HIS A 100 14.69 -4.71 -0.82
C HIS A 100 13.40 -4.96 0.01
N PRO A 101 12.77 -6.15 -0.04
CA PRO A 101 11.48 -6.43 0.61
C PRO A 101 11.43 -6.14 2.12
N ASN A 102 12.58 -6.04 2.78
CA ASN A 102 12.70 -5.64 4.19
C ASN A 102 12.06 -4.26 4.47
N ILE A 103 11.93 -3.40 3.46
CA ILE A 103 11.19 -2.13 3.58
C ILE A 103 9.73 -2.34 4.00
N LEU A 104 9.13 -3.48 3.62
CA LEU A 104 7.77 -3.82 4.01
C LEU A 104 7.65 -4.02 5.52
N ALA A 105 8.64 -4.68 6.15
CA ALA A 105 8.67 -4.86 7.60
C ALA A 105 8.91 -3.53 8.34
N ALA A 106 9.67 -2.61 7.74
CA ALA A 106 9.89 -1.27 8.28
C ALA A 106 8.65 -0.36 8.16
N THR A 107 7.83 -0.58 7.13
CA THR A 107 6.71 0.33 6.79
C THR A 107 5.35 -0.22 7.24
N ILE A 108 5.17 -1.54 7.31
CA ILE A 108 3.90 -2.19 7.62
C ILE A 108 4.06 -3.07 8.86
N GLY A 109 3.45 -2.64 9.97
CA GLY A 109 3.33 -3.43 11.19
C GLY A 109 1.97 -4.14 11.26
N ILE A 110 1.96 -5.46 11.42
CA ILE A 110 0.73 -6.23 11.59
C ILE A 110 0.63 -6.71 13.04
N THR A 111 -0.49 -6.42 13.70
CA THR A 111 -0.76 -6.87 15.07
C THR A 111 -2.01 -7.76 15.09
N LEU A 112 -1.84 -9.02 15.48
CA LEU A 112 -2.94 -9.96 15.71
C LEU A 112 -3.39 -9.89 17.17
N VAL A 113 -4.62 -9.44 17.42
CA VAL A 113 -5.16 -9.28 18.76
C VAL A 113 -6.09 -10.45 19.10
N GLY A 114 -5.77 -11.20 20.16
CA GLY A 114 -6.64 -12.25 20.72
C GLY A 114 -6.62 -13.59 20.00
N ALA A 115 -5.90 -13.73 18.87
CA ALA A 115 -5.73 -15.00 18.17
C ALA A 115 -4.32 -15.56 18.37
N LYS A 116 -4.20 -16.82 18.81
CA LYS A 116 -2.91 -17.54 18.85
C LYS A 116 -2.74 -18.34 17.56
N ASN A 117 -1.55 -18.28 16.94
CA ASN A 117 -1.17 -19.06 15.75
C ASN A 117 -2.14 -18.96 14.55
N VAL A 118 -2.43 -17.73 14.10
CA VAL A 118 -3.19 -17.53 12.87
C VAL A 118 -2.31 -17.92 11.68
N PRO A 119 -2.73 -18.88 10.83
CA PRO A 119 -1.95 -19.25 9.66
C PRO A 119 -2.03 -18.16 8.57
N ASP A 120 -0.96 -18.00 7.78
CA ASP A 120 -0.83 -16.99 6.73
C ASP A 120 -2.03 -16.95 5.76
N ARG A 121 -2.62 -18.12 5.46
CA ARG A 121 -3.82 -18.24 4.61
C ARG A 121 -5.06 -17.49 5.14
N CYS A 122 -5.10 -17.19 6.43
CA CYS A 122 -6.17 -16.44 7.07
C CYS A 122 -5.92 -14.94 7.04
N LEU A 123 -4.72 -14.49 6.62
CA LEU A 123 -4.41 -13.08 6.47
C LEU A 123 -5.19 -12.49 5.29
N PRO A 124 -5.64 -11.22 5.39
CA PRO A 124 -6.36 -10.57 4.31
C PRO A 124 -5.58 -10.53 2.99
N GLY A 125 -6.30 -10.66 1.87
CA GLY A 125 -5.71 -10.59 0.53
C GLY A 125 -4.99 -9.26 0.24
N PHE A 126 -5.39 -8.16 0.87
CA PHE A 126 -4.72 -6.86 0.67
C PHE A 126 -3.29 -6.78 1.21
N LEU A 127 -2.82 -7.81 1.93
CA LEU A 127 -1.44 -7.96 2.40
C LEU A 127 -0.59 -8.86 1.50
N ARG A 128 -1.17 -9.42 0.44
CA ARG A 128 -0.46 -10.26 -0.51
C ARG A 128 0.30 -9.41 -1.53
N VAL A 129 1.38 -9.96 -2.04
CA VAL A 129 2.19 -9.35 -3.09
C VAL A 129 2.28 -10.33 -4.25
N SER A 130 2.28 -9.80 -5.47
CA SER A 130 2.60 -10.47 -6.72
C SER A 130 3.77 -9.76 -7.38
N CYS A 131 4.82 -10.51 -7.71
CA CYS A 131 5.98 -9.94 -8.42
C CYS A 131 5.58 -9.32 -9.77
N GLN A 132 4.60 -9.92 -10.44
CA GLN A 132 4.10 -9.47 -11.74
C GLN A 132 3.39 -8.12 -11.61
N CYS A 133 2.52 -7.95 -10.61
CA CYS A 133 1.80 -6.69 -10.40
C CYS A 133 2.76 -5.53 -10.09
N VAL A 134 3.79 -5.77 -9.26
CA VAL A 134 4.83 -4.76 -8.96
C VAL A 134 5.62 -4.40 -10.22
N ARG A 135 6.02 -5.40 -11.01
CA ARG A 135 6.74 -5.19 -12.28
C ARG A 135 5.93 -4.35 -13.25
N ASP A 136 4.67 -4.72 -13.49
CA ASP A 136 3.80 -4.05 -14.45
C ASP A 136 3.55 -2.60 -14.04
N ALA A 137 3.31 -2.35 -12.75
CA ALA A 137 3.17 -1.00 -12.21
C ALA A 137 4.45 -0.16 -12.37
N LEU A 138 5.64 -0.72 -12.12
CA LEU A 138 6.91 0.01 -12.31
C LEU A 138 7.18 0.34 -13.77
N VAL A 139 6.91 -0.59 -14.68
CA VAL A 139 7.02 -0.36 -16.12
C VAL A 139 6.05 0.74 -16.57
N PHE A 140 4.80 0.68 -16.10
CA PHE A 140 3.80 1.71 -16.37
C PHE A 140 4.25 3.08 -15.85
N LEU A 141 4.71 3.15 -14.61
CA LEU A 141 5.17 4.39 -13.97
C LEU A 141 6.37 4.98 -14.71
N LYS A 142 7.35 4.17 -15.12
CA LYS A 142 8.52 4.63 -15.87
C LYS A 142 8.15 5.29 -17.20
N ASN A 143 7.13 4.77 -17.87
CA ASN A 143 6.67 5.30 -19.17
C ASN A 143 5.75 6.53 -19.03
N ASN A 144 4.96 6.62 -17.96
CA ASN A 144 3.90 7.63 -17.84
C ASN A 144 4.16 8.71 -16.79
N ASN A 145 5.15 8.54 -15.90
CA ASN A 145 5.42 9.47 -14.82
C ASN A 145 6.87 10.02 -14.91
N PRO A 146 7.07 11.34 -15.09
CA PRO A 146 8.39 11.96 -15.12
C PRO A 146 9.25 11.64 -13.88
N PHE A 147 8.62 11.47 -12.72
CA PHE A 147 9.31 11.09 -11.49
C PHE A 147 9.83 9.65 -11.51
N TYR A 148 9.50 8.82 -12.49
CA TYR A 148 9.97 7.42 -12.54
C TYR A 148 10.88 7.13 -13.74
N GLN A 149 11.16 8.11 -14.60
CA GLN A 149 11.93 7.90 -15.84
C GLN A 149 13.35 7.35 -15.60
N HIS A 150 14.00 7.79 -14.53
CA HIS A 150 15.37 7.41 -14.16
C HIS A 150 15.43 6.18 -13.25
N VAL A 151 14.28 5.67 -12.81
CA VAL A 151 14.23 4.49 -11.94
C VAL A 151 14.73 3.26 -12.69
N GLN A 152 15.63 2.52 -12.05
CA GLN A 152 16.09 1.21 -12.52
C GLN A 152 15.24 0.12 -11.88
N ILE A 153 14.73 -0.80 -12.70
CA ILE A 153 13.90 -1.90 -12.18
C ILE A 153 14.83 -3.04 -11.75
N SER A 154 14.82 -3.35 -10.45
CA SER A 154 15.59 -4.44 -9.86
C SER A 154 14.88 -5.77 -10.05
N GLU A 155 15.34 -6.53 -11.04
CA GLU A 155 14.90 -7.90 -11.27
C GLU A 155 15.23 -8.81 -10.08
N GLU A 156 16.38 -8.59 -9.44
CA GLU A 156 16.80 -9.35 -8.26
C GLU A 156 15.82 -9.18 -7.10
N ASN A 157 15.41 -7.94 -6.79
CA ASN A 157 14.46 -7.68 -5.71
C ASN A 157 13.06 -8.17 -6.04
N LEU A 158 12.65 -8.14 -7.32
CA LEU A 158 11.38 -8.70 -7.76
C LEU A 158 11.31 -10.22 -7.52
N LEU A 159 12.42 -10.94 -7.74
CA LEU A 159 12.50 -12.39 -7.53
C LEU A 159 12.42 -12.81 -6.04
N LEU A 160 12.68 -11.88 -5.11
CA LEU A 160 12.51 -12.13 -3.68
C LEU A 160 11.03 -12.06 -3.25
N LEU A 161 10.14 -11.53 -4.09
CA LEU A 161 8.72 -11.41 -3.78
C LEU A 161 8.00 -12.74 -4.05
N PRO A 162 7.04 -13.12 -3.19
CA PRO A 162 6.21 -14.28 -3.47
C PRO A 162 5.21 -14.01 -4.61
N ASP A 163 4.70 -15.08 -5.19
CA ASP A 163 3.56 -15.02 -6.11
C ASP A 163 2.24 -15.17 -5.34
N ASP A 164 1.46 -14.09 -5.29
CA ASP A 164 0.16 -13.98 -4.62
C ASP A 164 0.17 -14.51 -3.17
N ASN A 165 1.19 -14.13 -2.40
CA ASN A 165 1.33 -14.52 -1.00
C ASN A 165 1.77 -13.37 -0.10
N VAL A 166 1.67 -13.57 1.20
CA VAL A 166 2.15 -12.59 2.19
C VAL A 166 3.68 -12.66 2.23
N PRO A 167 4.39 -11.53 2.01
CA PRO A 167 5.84 -11.50 2.05
C PRO A 167 6.33 -11.82 3.46
N ARG A 168 7.27 -12.76 3.55
CA ARG A 168 7.92 -13.11 4.81
C ARG A 168 9.05 -12.13 5.08
N GLN A 169 9.27 -11.80 6.34
CA GLN A 169 10.47 -11.10 6.75
C GLN A 169 11.66 -12.04 6.51
N LEU A 170 12.56 -11.63 5.60
CA LEU A 170 13.81 -12.32 5.31
C LEU A 170 14.86 -12.02 6.38
#